data_AF-A0A0A9AHJ6-F1
#
_entry.id   AF-A0A0A9AHJ6-F1
#
_cell.length_a   1.000
_cell.length_b   1.000
_cell.length_c   1.000
_cell.angle_alpha   90.00
_cell.angle_beta   90.00
_cell.angle_gamma   90.00
#
_symmetry.space_group_name_H-M   'P 1'
#
loop_
_entity.id
_entity.type
_entity.pdbx_description
1 polymer ?
#
loop_
_entity_poly.entity_id
_entity_poly.type
_entity_poly.pdbx_seq_one_letter_code
_entity_poly.pdbx_strand_id
1 'polypeptide(L)' 'MSCRVDHDYNVVTIHPDHNLVFLVQHLDRKLISYDMDSKEVCDLCTLGHSYRSITPYVPCFSELADLKNKHWN' A
#
# COMPACT_ATOMS: atom_id res chain seq x y z
N MET A 1 26.49 5.09 -20.53
CA MET A 1 25.15 4.45 -20.64
C MET A 1 24.40 4.74 -19.35
N SER A 2 23.61 5.82 -19.31
CA SER A 2 22.70 6.06 -18.19
C SER A 2 21.41 5.32 -18.54
N CYS A 3 21.16 4.20 -17.87
CA CYS A 3 19.85 3.57 -17.88
C CYS A 3 18.88 4.55 -17.22
N ARG A 4 18.22 5.38 -18.03
CA ARG A 4 17.00 6.05 -17.59
C ARG A 4 15.95 4.95 -17.52
N VAL A 5 15.92 4.24 -16.40
CA VAL A 5 14.74 3.49 -16.01
C VAL A 5 13.70 4.57 -15.76
N ASP A 6 12.88 4.82 -16.78
CA ASP A 6 11.58 5.43 -16.54
C ASP A 6 10.92 4.47 -15.56
N HIS A 7 10.82 4.87 -14.29
CA HIS A 7 10.31 3.98 -13.26
C HIS A 7 8.81 3.91 -13.49
N ASP A 8 8.37 3.03 -14.39
CA ASP A 8 6.95 2.78 -14.69
C ASP A 8 6.18 2.43 -13.41
N TYR A 9 6.90 1.95 -12.39
CA TYR A 9 6.37 1.56 -11.09
C TYR A 9 7.15 2.18 -9.92
N ASN A 10 6.42 2.58 -8.88
CA ASN A 10 6.98 3.00 -7.60
C ASN A 10 6.36 2.18 -6.44
N VAL A 11 7.18 1.73 -5.49
CA VAL A 11 6.70 0.98 -4.31
C VAL A 11 6.07 1.94 -3.31
N VAL A 12 4.85 1.61 -2.89
CA VAL A 12 4.11 2.35 -1.85
C VAL A 12 4.39 1.75 -0.48
N THR A 13 4.20 0.44 -0.34
CA THR A 13 4.45 -0.30 0.91
C THR A 13 4.52 -1.78 0.65
N ILE A 14 5.15 -2.49 1.59
CA ILE A 14 5.15 -3.95 1.67
C ILE A 14 4.27 -4.31 2.89
N HIS A 15 3.34 -5.23 2.72
CA HIS A 15 2.50 -5.67 3.84
C HIS A 15 3.39 -6.40 4.87
N PRO A 16 3.28 -6.08 6.17
CA PRO A 16 4.19 -6.66 7.18
C PRO A 16 3.98 -8.18 7.36
N ASP A 17 2.74 -8.66 7.21
CA ASP A 17 2.38 -10.06 7.51
C ASP A 17 2.12 -10.94 6.29
N HIS A 18 2.10 -10.34 5.09
CA HIS A 18 1.73 -11.03 3.85
C HIS A 18 2.75 -10.67 2.76
N ASN A 19 2.97 -11.58 1.81
CA ASN A 19 3.84 -11.37 0.66
C ASN A 19 3.20 -10.45 -0.41
N LEU A 20 2.62 -9.34 0.03
CA LEU A 20 1.92 -8.36 -0.79
C LEU A 20 2.72 -7.06 -0.88
N VAL A 21 2.95 -6.59 -2.11
CA VAL A 21 3.58 -5.31 -2.41
C VAL A 21 2.57 -4.39 -3.08
N PHE A 22 2.42 -3.18 -2.57
CA PHE A 22 1.58 -2.15 -3.19
C PHE A 22 2.44 -1.22 -4.03
N LEU A 23 2.01 -0.96 -5.27
CA LEU A 23 2.78 -0.21 -6.28
C LEU A 23 1.89 0.84 -6.95
N VAL A 24 2.50 1.96 -7.34
CA VAL A 24 1.90 2.90 -8.29
C VAL A 24 2.47 2.61 -9.67
N GLN A 25 1.59 2.32 -10.64
CA GLN A 25 1.91 2.30 -12.06
C GLN A 25 1.67 3.70 -12.63
N HIS A 26 2.73 4.36 -13.11
CA HIS A 26 2.66 5.77 -13.52
C HIS A 26 1.92 5.97 -14.85
N LEU A 27 2.07 5.04 -15.81
CA LEU A 27 1.49 5.15 -17.15
C LEU A 27 -0.04 5.28 -17.11
N ASP A 28 -0.71 4.35 -16.43
CA ASP A 28 -2.17 4.32 -16.30
C ASP A 28 -2.67 4.96 -15.00
N ARG A 29 -1.75 5.51 -14.20
CA ARG A 29 -2.00 6.04 -12.84
C ARG A 29 -2.77 5.06 -11.97
N LYS A 30 -2.38 3.79 -11.97
CA LYS A 30 -3.04 2.77 -11.16
C LYS A 30 -2.31 2.53 -9.85
N LEU A 31 -3.06 2.37 -8.78
CA LEU A 31 -2.60 1.70 -7.58
C LEU A 31 -2.91 0.21 -7.75
N ILE A 32 -1.88 -0.62 -7.64
CA ILE A 32 -1.97 -2.07 -7.79
C ILE A 32 -1.39 -2.77 -6.57
N SER A 33 -1.82 -4.00 -6.32
CA SER A 33 -1.15 -4.93 -5.41
C SER A 33 -0.53 -6.08 -6.21
N TYR A 34 0.66 -6.50 -5.82
CA TYR A 34 1.33 -7.67 -6.34
C TYR A 34 1.51 -8.70 -5.22
N ASP A 35 0.93 -9.88 -5.41
CA ASP A 35 1.14 -11.03 -4.54
C ASP A 35 2.37 -11.80 -5.02
N MET A 36 3.41 -11.87 -4.19
CA MET A 36 4.67 -12.53 -4.57
C MET A 36 4.59 -14.06 -4.52
N ASP A 37 3.63 -14.61 -3.77
CA ASP A 37 3.42 -16.07 -3.67
C ASP A 37 2.74 -16.59 -4.94
N SER A 38 1.64 -15.96 -5.34
CA SER A 38 0.90 -16.32 -6.57
C SER A 38 1.49 -15.70 -7.84
N LYS A 39 2.29 -14.64 -7.68
CA LYS A 39 2.82 -13.79 -8.78
C LYS A 39 1.73 -13.09 -9.56
N GLU A 40 0.60 -12.81 -8.93
CA GLU A 40 -0.54 -12.15 -9.55
C GLU A 40 -0.58 -10.66 -9.22
N VAL A 41 -1.09 -9.87 -10.17
CA VAL A 41 -1.31 -8.43 -10.02
C VAL A 41 -2.82 -8.19 -9.91
N CYS A 42 -3.21 -7.33 -8.98
CA CYS A 42 -4.59 -6.87 -8.82
C CYS A 42 -4.65 -5.34 -8.92
N ASP A 43 -5.55 -4.84 -9.76
CA ASP A 43 -5.85 -3.41 -9.88
C ASP A 43 -6.75 -2.97 -8.72
N LEU A 44 -6.28 -2.03 -7.90
CA LEU A 44 -7.05 -1.52 -6.76
C LEU A 44 -7.87 -0.29 -7.13
N CYS A 45 -7.22 0.73 -7.71
CA CYS A 45 -7.91 1.93 -8.17
C CYS A 45 -7.08 2.76 -9.16
N THR A 46 -7.74 3.68 -9.86
CA THR A 46 -7.07 4.74 -10.65
C THR A 46 -6.92 6.00 -9.79
N LEU A 47 -5.70 6.53 -9.76
CA LEU A 47 -5.35 7.75 -9.06
C LEU A 47 -5.74 9.00 -9.87
N GLY A 48 -6.18 10.02 -9.15
CA GLY A 48 -6.51 11.33 -9.73
C GLY A 48 -5.28 12.04 -10.31
N HIS A 49 -5.47 12.97 -11.23
CA HIS A 49 -4.38 13.67 -11.93
C HIS A 49 -3.37 14.40 -11.02
N SER A 50 -3.74 14.69 -9.77
CA SER A 50 -2.95 15.47 -8.81
C SER A 50 -2.45 14.67 -7.61
N TYR A 51 -2.45 13.33 -7.66
CA TYR A 51 -1.86 12.54 -6.57
C TYR A 51 -0.36 12.85 -6.47
N ARG A 52 0.13 13.05 -5.23
CA ARG A 52 1.51 13.46 -4.97
C ARG A 52 2.32 12.38 -4.26
N SER A 53 1.70 11.74 -3.28
CA SER A 53 2.27 10.65 -2.50
C SER A 53 1.13 9.81 -1.92
N ILE A 54 1.38 8.52 -1.74
CA ILE A 54 0.48 7.63 -1.03
C ILE A 54 1.14 7.31 0.31
N THR A 55 0.44 7.58 1.40
CA THR A 55 0.91 7.26 2.74
C THR A 55 0.13 6.05 3.23
N PRO A 56 0.79 4.89 3.44
CA PRO A 56 0.14 3.72 4.03
C PRO A 56 -0.41 4.07 5.41
N TYR A 57 -1.67 3.71 5.66
CA TYR A 57 -2.26 3.83 6.98
C TYR A 57 -2.11 2.50 7.72
N VAL A 58 -1.36 2.50 8.82
CA VAL A 58 -1.30 1.39 9.76
C VAL A 58 -2.21 1.76 10.94
N PRO A 59 -3.38 1.12 11.10
CA PRO A 59 -4.25 1.41 12.22
C PRO A 59 -3.55 1.08 13.54
N CYS A 60 -3.50 2.05 14.45
CA CYS A 60 -2.97 1.86 15.80
C CYS A 60 -4.03 1.15 16.66
N PHE A 61 -4.00 -0.18 16.75
CA PHE A 61 -4.99 -0.95 17.54
C PHE A 61 -4.75 -0.90 19.06
N SER A 62 -3.66 -0.28 19.52
CA SER A 62 -3.27 -0.23 20.94
C SER A 62 -4.35 0.40 21.84
N GLU A 63 -5.10 1.38 21.33
CA GLU A 63 -6.10 2.12 22.11
C GLU A 63 -7.38 1.31 22.43
N LEU A 64 -7.63 0.21 21.70
CA LEU A 64 -8.80 -0.65 21.94
C LEU A 64 -8.59 -1.65 23.10
N ALA A 65 -7.34 -2.01 23.39
CA ALA A 65 -7.02 -2.91 24.49
C ALA A 65 -7.27 -2.25 25.86
N ASP A 66 -7.01 -0.94 25.97
CA ASP A 66 -7.20 -0.19 27.21
C ASP A 66 -8.68 0.08 27.54
N LEU A 67 -9.55 0.11 26.54
CA LEU A 67 -10.99 0.33 26.75
C LEU A 67 -11.71 -0.91 27.31
N LYS A 68 -11.25 -2.14 27.00
CA LYS A 68 -11.85 -3.38 27.54
C LYS A 68 -11.65 -3.56 29.06
N ASN A 69 -10.72 -2.83 29.67
CA ASN A 69 -10.40 -2.95 31.08
C ASN A 69 -11.16 -1.96 31.98
N LYS A 70 -12.00 -1.08 31.42
CA LYS A 70 -12.88 -0.21 32.21
C LYS A 70 -14.21 -0.92 32.47
N HIS A 71 -14.20 -1.90 33.36
CA HIS A 71 -15.42 -2.33 34.06
C HIS A 71 -15.92 -1.13 34.88
N TRP A 72 -17.06 -0.57 34.50
CA TRP A 72 -17.79 0.40 35.31
C TRP A 72 -18.34 -0.35 36.53
N ASN A 73 -17.72 -0.14 37.69
CA ASN A 73 -18.31 -0.47 39.00
C ASN A 73 -19.37 0.58 39.37
#